data_AF-A0A379PLI2-F1
#
_entry.id   AF-A0A379PLI2-F1
#
_cell.length_a   1.000
_cell.length_b   1.000
_cell.length_c   1.000
_cell.angle_alpha   90.00
_cell.angle_beta   90.00
_cell.angle_gamma   90.00
#
_symmetry.space_group_name_H-M   'P 1'
#
loop_
_entity.id
_entity.type
_entity.pdbx_description
1 polymer ?
#
loop_
_entity_poly.entity_id
_entity_poly.type
_entity_poly.pdbx_seq_one_letter_code
_entity_poly.pdbx_strand_id
1 'polypeptide(L)'
;MSQAFADRTYGMQCPHAERAMQFLSEIGITVQSVPGASGFIEHVEVVNGGLHVDPRAPASGLLHEAGHLAIVPTEFRHLLGGNLVAGMKKIYEHLDSMELEPDSHLQRAMLQTGDAEATAWAFAAGRAIGLPDNLIIQDDEYGAEGRFIRNSLAAGAYLGINGIAHAGFCVLRATPYRPLPVYPTLAYWLQHS
;
A
#
# COMPACT_ATOMS: atom_id res chain seq x y z
N MET A 1 -31.62 20.54 -26.53
CA MET A 1 -31.63 19.58 -25.40
C MET A 1 -30.49 18.61 -25.59
N SER A 2 -29.42 18.76 -24.81
CA SER A 2 -28.70 17.68 -24.14
C SER A 2 -27.44 18.32 -23.53
N GLN A 3 -27.40 18.36 -22.21
CA GLN A 3 -26.34 18.96 -21.42
C GLN A 3 -25.05 18.17 -21.63
N ALA A 4 -23.99 18.87 -22.03
CA ALA A 4 -22.64 18.43 -21.76
C ALA A 4 -22.44 18.51 -20.23
N PHE A 5 -22.51 17.37 -19.55
CA PHE A 5 -21.97 17.24 -18.21
C PHE A 5 -20.47 17.45 -18.33
N ALA A 6 -20.03 18.67 -18.03
CA ALA A 6 -18.64 18.98 -17.85
C ALA A 6 -18.06 18.00 -16.83
N ASP A 7 -17.02 17.31 -17.27
CA ASP A 7 -16.05 16.56 -16.48
C ASP A 7 -15.62 17.44 -15.30
N ARG A 8 -16.28 17.27 -14.15
CA ARG A 8 -15.82 17.82 -12.89
C ARG A 8 -14.81 16.82 -12.37
N THR A 9 -13.56 17.00 -12.74
CA THR A 9 -12.45 16.57 -11.90
C THR A 9 -12.64 17.24 -10.54
N TYR A 10 -13.27 16.54 -9.61
CA TYR A 10 -13.26 16.92 -8.21
C TYR A 10 -11.83 16.73 -7.73
N GLY A 11 -11.02 17.79 -7.85
CA GLY A 11 -9.66 17.81 -7.30
C GLY A 11 -9.68 17.45 -5.82
N MET A 12 -8.64 16.77 -5.36
CA MET A 12 -8.52 16.41 -3.95
C MET A 12 -8.49 17.67 -3.08
N GLN A 13 -9.17 17.63 -1.94
CA GLN A 13 -9.15 18.71 -0.95
C GLN A 13 -7.85 18.72 -0.14
N CYS A 14 -7.14 17.59 -0.13
CA CYS A 14 -5.84 17.41 0.50
C CYS A 14 -4.73 17.33 -0.58
N PRO A 15 -3.82 18.32 -0.69
CA PRO A 15 -2.72 18.29 -1.66
C PRO A 15 -1.76 17.11 -1.47
N HIS A 16 -1.67 16.56 -0.25
CA HIS A 16 -0.85 15.38 0.02
C HIS A 16 -1.49 14.10 -0.54
N ALA A 17 -2.82 14.00 -0.49
CA ALA A 17 -3.54 12.89 -1.09
C ALA A 17 -3.48 12.95 -2.62
N GLU A 18 -3.51 14.15 -3.21
CA GLU A 18 -3.30 14.33 -4.66
C GLU A 18 -1.93 13.79 -5.11
N ARG A 19 -0.86 14.18 -4.40
CA ARG A 19 0.49 13.65 -4.65
C ARG A 19 0.56 12.13 -4.50
N ALA A 20 -0.09 11.57 -3.48
CA ALA A 20 -0.18 10.13 -3.30
C ALA A 20 -0.91 9.46 -4.47
N MET A 21 -2.08 9.96 -4.89
CA MET A 21 -2.82 9.42 -6.04
C MET A 21 -2.00 9.46 -7.34
N GLN A 22 -1.27 10.56 -7.57
CA GLN A 22 -0.40 10.66 -8.74
C GLN A 22 0.69 9.58 -8.69
N PHE A 23 1.40 9.46 -7.58
CA PHE A 23 2.43 8.45 -7.39
C PHE A 23 1.88 7.02 -7.56
N LEU A 24 0.72 6.73 -6.97
CA LEU A 24 0.06 5.42 -7.11
C LEU A 24 -0.28 5.11 -8.57
N SER A 25 -0.78 6.09 -9.32
CA SER A 25 -1.02 5.95 -10.76
C SER A 25 0.28 5.66 -11.53
N GLU A 26 1.36 6.37 -11.20
CA GLU A 26 2.66 6.24 -11.85
C GLU A 26 3.31 4.87 -11.64
N ILE A 27 3.15 4.29 -10.44
CA ILE A 27 3.68 2.93 -10.16
C ILE A 27 2.79 1.82 -10.72
N GLY A 28 1.56 2.13 -11.14
CA GLY A 28 0.64 1.17 -11.78
C GLY A 28 -0.52 0.67 -10.91
N ILE A 29 -0.85 1.36 -9.81
CA ILE A 29 -2.11 1.13 -9.06
C ILE A 29 -3.20 2.02 -9.65
N THR A 30 -4.28 1.40 -10.14
CA THR A 30 -5.47 2.13 -10.59
C THR A 30 -6.09 2.88 -9.43
N VAL A 31 -6.17 4.20 -9.53
CA VAL A 31 -6.79 5.06 -8.52
C VAL A 31 -7.72 6.08 -9.17
N GLN A 32 -8.92 6.23 -8.62
CA GLN A 32 -9.96 7.12 -9.15
C GLN A 32 -10.57 7.96 -8.04
N SER A 33 -10.76 9.26 -8.31
CA SER A 33 -11.51 10.12 -7.38
C SER A 33 -13.01 9.86 -7.52
N VAL A 34 -13.63 9.42 -6.44
CA VAL A 34 -15.06 9.07 -6.39
C VAL A 34 -15.65 9.67 -5.12
N PRO A 35 -16.42 10.77 -5.22
CA PRO A 35 -17.08 11.37 -4.06
C PRO A 35 -17.97 10.36 -3.32
N GLY A 36 -17.80 10.28 -2.01
CA GLY A 36 -18.51 9.33 -1.15
C GLY A 36 -17.88 7.95 -1.04
N ALA A 37 -16.77 7.67 -1.72
CA ALA A 37 -16.03 6.41 -1.54
C ALA A 37 -15.63 6.24 -0.07
N SER A 38 -15.86 5.04 0.47
CA SER A 38 -15.50 4.70 1.84
C SER A 38 -15.48 3.19 2.00
N GLY A 39 -14.42 2.66 2.60
CA GLY A 39 -14.24 1.24 2.85
C GLY A 39 -13.97 0.97 4.32
N PHE A 40 -12.95 0.15 4.58
CA PHE A 40 -12.49 -0.12 5.95
C PHE A 40 -11.90 1.15 6.59
N ILE A 41 -11.07 1.88 5.84
CA ILE A 41 -10.67 3.24 6.18
C ILE A 41 -11.67 4.23 5.57
N GLU A 42 -12.10 5.21 6.35
CA GLU A 42 -12.99 6.27 5.86
C GLU A 42 -12.34 6.98 4.65
N HIS A 43 -13.16 7.30 3.64
CA HIS A 43 -12.75 8.01 2.42
C HIS A 43 -11.95 7.22 1.38
N VAL A 44 -11.57 5.96 1.65
CA VAL A 44 -10.83 5.11 0.70
C VAL A 44 -11.49 3.74 0.60
N GLU A 45 -11.79 3.31 -0.62
CA GLU A 45 -12.38 2.00 -0.90
C GLU A 45 -11.47 1.23 -1.86
N VAL A 46 -11.12 -0.01 -1.49
CA VAL A 46 -10.41 -0.94 -2.38
C VAL A 46 -11.41 -1.61 -3.31
N VAL A 47 -11.18 -1.50 -4.62
CA VAL A 47 -12.08 -2.05 -5.65
C VAL A 47 -11.27 -2.76 -6.73
N ASN A 48 -11.42 -4.09 -6.83
CA ASN A 48 -10.83 -4.93 -7.88
C ASN A 48 -9.32 -4.69 -8.08
N GLY A 49 -8.56 -4.63 -6.99
CA GLY A 49 -7.12 -4.36 -7.01
C GLY A 49 -6.72 -2.92 -7.29
N GLY A 50 -7.69 -1.98 -7.28
CA GLY A 50 -7.49 -0.54 -7.35
C GLY A 50 -8.16 0.20 -6.20
N LEU A 51 -8.21 1.53 -6.29
CA LEU A 51 -8.71 2.41 -5.23
C LEU A 51 -9.73 3.42 -5.77
N HIS A 52 -10.86 3.53 -5.09
CA HIS A 52 -11.73 4.69 -5.16
C HIS A 52 -11.44 5.61 -3.96
N VAL A 53 -11.31 6.91 -4.21
CA VAL A 53 -10.85 7.88 -3.21
C VAL A 53 -11.81 9.06 -3.15
N ASP A 54 -12.43 9.30 -1.99
CA ASP A 54 -13.22 10.50 -1.77
C ASP A 54 -12.28 11.73 -1.74
N PRO A 55 -12.66 12.88 -2.31
CA PRO A 55 -11.84 14.09 -2.30
C PRO A 55 -11.32 14.56 -0.92
N ARG A 56 -11.96 14.13 0.18
CA ARG A 56 -11.58 14.44 1.56
C ARG A 56 -10.55 13.48 2.14
N ALA A 57 -10.19 12.40 1.43
CA ALA A 57 -9.31 11.38 1.96
C ALA A 57 -7.96 11.96 2.44
N PRO A 58 -7.50 11.58 3.64
CA PRO A 58 -6.14 11.88 4.06
C PRO A 58 -5.13 11.02 3.27
N ALA A 59 -3.90 11.52 3.15
CA ALA A 59 -2.84 10.75 2.50
C ALA A 59 -2.48 9.48 3.29
N SER A 60 -2.62 9.50 4.62
CA SER A 60 -2.29 8.36 5.49
C SER A 60 -3.11 7.12 5.16
N GLY A 61 -4.43 7.23 5.24
CA GLY A 61 -5.36 6.16 4.91
C GLY A 61 -5.21 5.66 3.47
N LEU A 62 -5.02 6.58 2.51
CA LEU A 62 -4.80 6.24 1.11
C LEU A 62 -3.53 5.40 0.90
N LEU A 63 -2.40 5.82 1.48
CA LEU A 63 -1.13 5.09 1.36
C LEU A 63 -1.17 3.74 2.06
N HIS A 64 -1.91 3.62 3.17
CA HIS A 64 -2.11 2.36 3.89
C HIS A 64 -2.86 1.32 3.04
N GLU A 65 -4.04 1.68 2.51
CA GLU A 65 -4.81 0.78 1.63
C GLU A 65 -4.05 0.43 0.34
N ALA A 66 -3.31 1.40 -0.22
CA ALA A 66 -2.42 1.14 -1.34
C ALA A 66 -1.29 0.17 -0.99
N GLY A 67 -0.79 0.21 0.25
CA GLY A 67 0.21 -0.73 0.76
C GLY A 67 -0.25 -2.18 0.70
N HIS A 68 -1.52 -2.45 1.06
CA HIS A 68 -2.09 -3.79 0.93
C HIS A 68 -2.10 -4.30 -0.51
N LEU A 69 -2.43 -3.43 -1.46
CA LEU A 69 -2.36 -3.78 -2.88
C LEU A 69 -0.92 -4.00 -3.33
N ALA A 70 -0.01 -3.11 -2.96
CA ALA A 70 1.37 -3.08 -3.42
C ALA A 70 2.17 -4.32 -3.01
N ILE A 71 1.99 -4.82 -1.78
CA ILE A 71 2.71 -5.97 -1.25
C ILE A 71 2.18 -7.31 -1.77
N VAL A 72 0.95 -7.36 -2.28
CA VAL A 72 0.39 -8.55 -2.91
C VAL A 72 0.90 -8.66 -4.36
N PRO A 73 1.34 -9.86 -4.81
CA PRO A 73 1.74 -10.11 -6.19
C PRO A 73 0.68 -9.64 -7.19
N THR A 74 1.15 -9.02 -8.27
CA THR A 74 0.30 -8.34 -9.24
C THR A 74 -0.77 -9.26 -9.84
N GLU A 75 -0.50 -10.56 -10.05
CA GLU A 75 -1.49 -11.49 -10.60
C GLU A 75 -2.72 -11.68 -9.70
N PHE A 76 -2.61 -11.42 -8.40
CA PHE A 76 -3.67 -11.68 -7.42
C PHE A 76 -4.44 -10.43 -6.98
N ARG A 77 -3.93 -9.23 -7.27
CA ARG A 77 -4.55 -7.98 -6.78
C ARG A 77 -6.02 -7.83 -7.16
N HIS A 78 -6.42 -8.33 -8.32
CA HIS A 78 -7.81 -8.27 -8.78
C HIS A 78 -8.80 -8.99 -7.83
N LEU A 79 -8.31 -9.90 -6.99
CA LEU A 79 -9.12 -10.58 -5.97
C LEU A 79 -9.36 -9.73 -4.72
N LEU A 80 -8.65 -8.60 -4.57
CA LEU A 80 -8.78 -7.67 -3.45
C LEU A 80 -9.84 -6.61 -3.75
N GLY A 81 -10.81 -6.48 -2.85
CA GLY A 81 -11.86 -5.47 -2.92
C GLY A 81 -12.78 -5.54 -1.72
N GLY A 82 -13.20 -4.38 -1.20
CA GLY A 82 -13.96 -4.27 0.03
C GLY A 82 -13.25 -4.98 1.19
N ASN A 83 -13.76 -6.15 1.59
CA ASN A 83 -13.13 -6.96 2.64
C ASN A 83 -11.88 -7.70 2.11
N LEU A 84 -10.70 -7.17 2.45
CA LEU A 84 -9.42 -7.76 2.07
C LEU A 84 -9.23 -9.19 2.56
N VAL A 85 -9.76 -9.56 3.74
CA VAL A 85 -9.66 -10.93 4.27
C VAL A 85 -10.33 -11.93 3.33
N ALA A 86 -11.48 -11.57 2.76
CA ALA A 86 -12.18 -12.43 1.81
C ALA A 86 -11.38 -12.61 0.51
N GLY A 87 -10.71 -11.55 0.04
CA GLY A 87 -9.81 -11.62 -1.12
C GLY A 87 -8.59 -12.49 -0.84
N MET A 88 -7.92 -12.25 0.28
CA MET A 88 -6.76 -13.03 0.73
C MET A 88 -7.08 -14.51 0.84
N LYS A 89 -8.25 -14.86 1.40
CA LYS A 89 -8.67 -16.26 1.49
C LYS A 89 -8.74 -16.93 0.12
N LYS A 90 -9.31 -16.26 -0.89
CA LYS A 90 -9.37 -16.79 -2.27
C LYS A 90 -7.98 -16.96 -2.87
N ILE A 91 -7.05 -16.05 -2.58
CA ILE A 91 -5.66 -16.17 -3.02
C ILE A 91 -5.01 -17.41 -2.41
N TYR A 92 -5.15 -17.61 -1.09
CA TYR A 92 -4.63 -18.81 -0.43
C TYR A 92 -5.28 -20.10 -0.93
N GLU A 93 -6.61 -20.13 -1.13
CA GLU A 93 -7.30 -21.27 -1.74
C GLU A 93 -6.76 -21.59 -3.16
N HIS A 94 -6.38 -20.56 -3.92
CA HIS A 94 -5.73 -20.74 -5.22
C HIS A 94 -4.31 -21.27 -5.08
N LEU A 95 -3.50 -20.71 -4.17
CA LEU A 95 -2.13 -21.19 -3.91
C LEU A 95 -2.11 -22.65 -3.43
N ASP A 96 -3.06 -23.05 -2.58
CA ASP A 96 -3.22 -24.43 -2.10
C ASP A 96 -3.56 -25.41 -3.25
N SER A 97 -4.14 -24.90 -4.34
CA SER A 97 -4.44 -25.68 -5.55
C SER A 97 -3.24 -25.81 -6.51
N MET A 98 -2.17 -25.04 -6.27
CA MET A 98 -0.95 -25.06 -7.09
C MET A 98 0.06 -26.05 -6.51
N GLU A 99 0.74 -26.79 -7.39
CA GLU A 99 1.93 -27.58 -7.00
C GLU A 99 3.15 -26.65 -6.89
N LEU A 100 3.23 -25.91 -5.78
CA LEU A 100 4.36 -25.04 -5.47
C LEU A 100 5.45 -25.80 -4.72
N GLU A 101 6.70 -25.63 -5.14
CA GLU A 101 7.85 -26.06 -4.34
C GLU A 101 7.82 -25.38 -2.96
N PRO A 102 8.19 -26.09 -1.88
CA PRO A 102 8.32 -25.49 -0.57
C PRO A 102 9.24 -24.28 -0.60
N ASP A 103 8.81 -23.18 0.01
CA ASP A 103 9.55 -21.92 0.02
C ASP A 103 9.78 -21.34 -1.40
N SER A 104 8.86 -21.57 -2.32
CA SER A 104 8.87 -20.89 -3.62
C SER A 104 8.80 -19.36 -3.44
N HIS A 105 9.26 -18.62 -4.46
CA HIS A 105 9.23 -17.14 -4.44
C HIS A 105 7.82 -16.60 -4.16
N LEU A 106 6.80 -17.22 -4.80
CA LEU A 106 5.41 -16.86 -4.62
C LEU A 106 4.90 -17.11 -3.19
N GLN A 107 5.23 -18.26 -2.59
CA GLN A 107 4.89 -18.53 -1.19
C GLN A 107 5.53 -17.48 -0.26
N ARG A 108 6.82 -17.17 -0.44
CA ARG A 108 7.51 -16.16 0.37
C ARG A 108 6.91 -14.77 0.21
N ALA A 109 6.55 -14.39 -1.02
CA ALA A 109 5.90 -13.12 -1.29
C ALA A 109 4.56 -13.00 -0.55
N MET A 110 3.75 -14.07 -0.60
CA MET A 110 2.42 -14.10 0.01
C MET A 110 2.44 -14.17 1.55
N LEU A 111 3.49 -14.73 2.14
CA LEU A 111 3.65 -14.75 3.60
C LEU A 111 3.83 -13.34 4.22
N GLN A 112 4.20 -12.34 3.41
CA GLN A 112 4.59 -11.00 3.87
C GLN A 112 3.61 -9.92 3.38
N THR A 113 2.30 -10.23 3.39
CA THR A 113 1.25 -9.34 2.87
C THR A 113 0.28 -8.85 3.95
N GLY A 114 0.75 -8.66 5.18
CA GLY A 114 -0.07 -8.23 6.31
C GLY A 114 -0.09 -6.71 6.53
N ASP A 115 -0.84 -6.29 7.56
CA ASP A 115 -0.96 -4.88 7.97
C ASP A 115 0.38 -4.25 8.33
N ALA A 116 1.31 -5.03 8.90
CA ALA A 116 2.64 -4.54 9.25
C ALA A 116 3.44 -4.18 7.98
N GLU A 117 3.44 -5.04 6.97
CA GLU A 117 4.13 -4.79 5.72
C GLU A 117 3.46 -3.63 4.94
N ALA A 118 2.12 -3.58 4.91
CA ALA A 118 1.38 -2.46 4.32
C ALA A 118 1.75 -1.12 4.98
N THR A 119 1.86 -1.10 6.32
CA THR A 119 2.27 0.07 7.09
C THR A 119 3.72 0.49 6.78
N ALA A 120 4.65 -0.48 6.68
CA ALA A 120 6.04 -0.21 6.34
C ALA A 120 6.19 0.31 4.90
N TRP A 121 5.42 -0.23 3.96
CA TRP A 121 5.35 0.22 2.58
C TRP A 121 4.79 1.65 2.49
N ALA A 122 3.68 1.93 3.18
CA ALA A 122 3.03 3.25 3.19
C ALA A 122 3.99 4.35 3.68
N PHE A 123 4.75 4.06 4.75
CA PHE A 123 5.77 4.98 5.27
C PHE A 123 6.89 5.25 4.24
N ALA A 124 7.39 4.21 3.59
CA ALA A 124 8.40 4.33 2.54
C ALA A 124 7.90 5.14 1.34
N ALA A 125 6.69 4.83 0.86
CA ALA A 125 6.05 5.52 -0.25
C ALA A 125 5.84 7.01 0.06
N GLY A 126 5.25 7.32 1.22
CA GLY A 126 5.02 8.70 1.65
C GLY A 126 6.32 9.52 1.73
N ARG A 127 7.41 8.92 2.24
CA ARG A 127 8.72 9.58 2.25
C ARG A 127 9.28 9.82 0.86
N ALA A 128 9.13 8.85 -0.06
CA ALA A 128 9.61 8.98 -1.43
C ALA A 128 8.95 10.15 -2.19
N ILE A 129 7.69 10.45 -1.87
CA ILE A 129 6.95 11.59 -2.45
C ILE A 129 7.05 12.88 -1.60
N GLY A 130 7.92 12.89 -0.57
CA GLY A 130 8.21 14.06 0.25
C GLY A 130 7.04 14.50 1.14
N LEU A 131 6.28 13.56 1.71
CA LEU A 131 5.31 13.86 2.76
C LEU A 131 6.02 13.97 4.13
N PRO A 132 5.60 14.91 4.99
CA PRO A 132 5.96 14.88 6.41
C PRO A 132 5.50 13.57 7.06
N ASP A 133 6.35 12.96 7.89
CA ASP A 133 6.08 11.65 8.50
C ASP A 133 4.71 11.61 9.22
N ASN A 134 4.33 12.69 9.92
CA ASN A 134 3.04 12.81 10.63
C ASN A 134 1.80 12.92 9.74
N LEU A 135 1.97 13.08 8.42
CA LEU A 135 0.89 13.03 7.44
C LEU A 135 0.85 11.69 6.70
N ILE A 136 1.90 10.86 6.83
CA ILE A 136 1.92 9.49 6.32
C ILE A 136 1.21 8.56 7.30
N ILE A 137 1.41 8.80 8.61
CA ILE A 137 0.69 8.13 9.70
C ILE A 137 0.32 9.22 10.71
N GLN A 138 -0.94 9.38 11.07
CA GLN A 138 -1.39 10.42 12.00
C GLN A 138 -1.23 9.97 13.46
N ASP A 139 -1.36 10.88 14.43
CA ASP A 139 -1.12 10.56 15.84
C ASP A 139 -2.21 9.68 16.47
N ASP A 140 -3.45 9.85 16.01
CA ASP A 140 -4.65 9.17 16.49
C ASP A 140 -4.89 7.80 15.83
N GLU A 141 -4.18 7.51 14.75
CA GLU A 141 -4.20 6.20 14.09
C GLU A 141 -3.59 5.10 14.97
N TYR A 142 -3.88 3.84 14.64
CA TYR A 142 -3.40 2.65 15.35
C TYR A 142 -3.72 2.68 16.85
N GLY A 143 -4.94 3.09 17.22
CA GLY A 143 -5.33 3.19 18.63
C GLY A 143 -4.57 4.28 19.39
N ALA A 144 -4.33 5.43 18.73
CA ALA A 144 -3.53 6.55 19.23
C ALA A 144 -2.03 6.24 19.43
N GLU A 145 -1.51 5.19 18.77
CA GLU A 145 -0.09 4.83 18.78
C GLU A 145 0.67 5.29 17.53
N GLY A 146 0.04 5.99 16.60
CA GLY A 146 0.65 6.34 15.32
C GLY A 146 2.01 7.06 15.43
N ARG A 147 2.19 7.91 16.46
CA ARG A 147 3.50 8.51 16.77
C ARG A 147 4.59 7.49 17.09
N PHE A 148 4.26 6.48 17.89
CA PHE A 148 5.19 5.40 18.25
C PHE A 148 5.54 4.55 17.01
N ILE A 149 4.54 4.24 16.19
CA ILE A 149 4.70 3.50 14.93
C ILE A 149 5.65 4.25 13.98
N ARG A 150 5.41 5.55 13.74
CA ARG A 150 6.29 6.39 12.91
C ARG A 150 7.72 6.45 13.41
N ASN A 151 7.91 6.64 14.71
CA ASN A 151 9.25 6.68 15.30
C ASN A 151 9.97 5.34 15.11
N SER A 152 9.26 4.23 15.25
CA SER A 152 9.79 2.89 15.03
C SER A 152 10.16 2.65 13.57
N LEU A 153 9.34 3.12 12.62
CA LEU A 153 9.60 3.06 11.18
C LEU A 153 10.83 3.90 10.79
N ALA A 154 10.88 5.15 11.27
CA ALA A 154 12.00 6.07 11.03
C ALA A 154 13.32 5.55 11.61
N ALA A 155 13.26 4.81 12.72
CA ALA A 155 14.40 4.16 13.34
C ALA A 155 14.78 2.81 12.71
N GLY A 156 14.01 2.31 11.74
CA GLY A 156 14.25 0.99 11.13
C GLY A 156 13.91 -0.20 12.04
N ALA A 157 13.11 0.02 13.09
CA ALA A 157 12.82 -0.94 14.15
C ALA A 157 11.40 -1.54 14.09
N TYR A 158 10.58 -1.11 13.13
CA TYR A 158 9.21 -1.60 12.98
C TYR A 158 9.18 -3.00 12.32
N LEU A 159 8.34 -3.90 12.84
CA LEU A 159 8.32 -5.32 12.46
C LEU A 159 8.12 -5.55 10.95
N GLY A 160 7.19 -4.80 10.32
CA GLY A 160 6.86 -4.95 8.91
C GLY A 160 8.01 -4.65 7.94
N ILE A 161 9.06 -3.97 8.40
CA ILE A 161 10.28 -3.76 7.61
C ILE A 161 10.96 -5.10 7.28
N ASN A 162 10.89 -6.06 8.20
CA ASN A 162 11.44 -7.40 7.96
C ASN A 162 10.71 -8.11 6.82
N GLY A 163 9.38 -8.00 6.77
CA GLY A 163 8.58 -8.62 5.72
C GLY A 163 8.83 -7.98 4.34
N ILE A 164 8.83 -6.64 4.26
CA ILE A 164 9.17 -5.91 3.03
C ILE A 164 10.59 -6.24 2.53
N ALA A 165 11.57 -6.37 3.44
CA ALA A 165 12.93 -6.77 3.08
C ALA A 165 13.02 -8.24 2.64
N HIS A 166 12.28 -9.14 3.29
CA HIS A 166 12.20 -10.55 2.93
C HIS A 166 11.53 -10.75 1.57
N ALA A 167 10.53 -9.93 1.25
CA ALA A 167 9.85 -9.86 -0.04
C ALA A 167 10.72 -9.25 -1.15
N GLY A 168 11.92 -8.74 -0.84
CA GLY A 168 12.91 -8.30 -1.84
C GLY A 168 12.93 -6.81 -2.16
N PHE A 169 12.10 -6.00 -1.50
CA PHE A 169 12.01 -4.57 -1.79
C PHE A 169 13.23 -3.78 -1.32
N CYS A 170 13.87 -4.20 -0.23
CA CYS A 170 15.00 -3.49 0.37
C CYS A 170 15.87 -4.43 1.21
N VAL A 171 16.93 -3.89 1.81
CA VAL A 171 17.68 -4.53 2.90
C VAL A 171 17.61 -3.68 4.17
N LEU A 172 17.76 -4.31 5.34
CA LEU A 172 17.83 -3.58 6.61
C LEU A 172 19.18 -2.88 6.80
N ARG A 173 20.23 -3.39 6.16
CA ARG A 173 21.60 -2.86 6.21
C ARG A 173 22.29 -3.10 4.89
N ALA A 174 23.13 -2.16 4.48
CA ALA A 174 23.93 -2.29 3.27
C ALA A 174 24.83 -3.53 3.37
N THR A 175 24.89 -4.30 2.30
CA THR A 175 25.67 -5.54 2.21
C THR A 175 26.15 -5.75 0.78
N PRO A 176 27.38 -6.26 0.56
CA PRO A 176 27.89 -6.54 -0.78
C PRO A 176 27.16 -7.71 -1.47
N TYR A 177 26.45 -8.57 -0.72
CA TYR A 177 25.83 -9.78 -1.25
C TYR A 177 24.43 -9.57 -1.81
N ARG A 178 23.77 -8.46 -1.46
CA ARG A 178 22.40 -8.13 -1.88
C ARG A 178 22.34 -6.63 -2.17
N PRO A 179 22.58 -6.20 -3.43
CA PRO A 179 22.71 -4.79 -3.81
C PRO A 179 21.33 -4.11 -3.94
N LEU A 180 20.56 -4.15 -2.86
CA LEU A 180 19.28 -3.46 -2.73
C LEU A 180 19.46 -2.19 -1.88
N PRO A 181 18.57 -1.20 -2.03
CA PRO A 181 18.57 -0.02 -1.18
C PRO A 181 18.24 -0.38 0.28
N VAL A 182 18.67 0.48 1.20
CA VAL A 182 18.34 0.36 2.62
C VAL A 182 16.98 1.02 2.87
N TYR A 183 16.13 0.35 3.66
CA TYR A 183 14.85 0.92 4.10
C TYR A 183 15.06 2.33 4.72
N PRO A 184 14.20 3.33 4.43
CA PRO A 184 12.89 3.27 3.75
C PRO A 184 12.94 3.40 2.23
N THR A 185 14.11 3.34 1.58
CA THR A 185 14.16 3.33 0.12
C THR A 185 13.89 1.93 -0.40
N LEU A 186 12.95 1.78 -1.33
CA LEU A 186 12.60 0.50 -1.95
C LEU A 186 13.13 0.42 -3.38
N ALA A 187 13.56 -0.77 -3.82
CA ALA A 187 14.06 -1.02 -5.18
C ALA A 187 12.94 -0.96 -6.23
N TYR A 188 11.74 -1.33 -5.84
CA TYR A 188 10.52 -1.32 -6.62
C TYR A 188 9.33 -1.07 -5.69
N TRP A 189 8.18 -0.71 -6.25
CA TRP A 189 7.01 -0.33 -5.46
C TRP A 189 5.90 -1.38 -5.45
N LEU A 190 5.89 -2.31 -6.41
CA LEU A 190 4.85 -3.32 -6.55
C LEU A 190 5.48 -4.71 -6.51
N GLN A 191 4.88 -5.62 -5.74
CA GLN A 191 5.31 -7.00 -5.74
C GLN A 191 4.93 -7.67 -7.07
N HIS A 192 5.92 -8.31 -7.68
CA HIS A 192 5.77 -9.14 -8.87
C HIS A 192 6.04 -10.60 -8.48
N SER A 193 5.46 -11.52 -9.26
CA SER A 193 5.62 -12.98 -9.11
C SER A 193 7.06 -13.44 -9.29
#